data_AF-A0A6V7LR87-F1
#
_entry.id   AF-A0A6V7LR87-F1
#
_cell.length_a   1.000
_cell.length_b   1.000
_cell.length_c   1.000
_cell.angle_alpha   90.00
_cell.angle_beta   90.00
_cell.angle_gamma   90.00
#
_symmetry.space_group_name_H-M   'P 1'
#
loop_
_entity.id
_entity.type
_entity.pdbx_description
1 polymer ?
#
loop_
_entity_poly.entity_id
_entity_poly.type
_entity_poly.pdbx_seq_one_letter_code
_entity_poly.pdbx_strand_id
1 'polypeptide(L)' 'MGVTENNTVSQSLRITSERIIPEDECRMSQKRDFRKYLTYTTFCAGWNNGTAVCNGDSGGGLVLQRNNSAIWDIHGVVS' A
#
# COMPACT_ATOMS: atom_id res chain seq x y z
N MET A 1 2.99 13.00 -2.18
CA MET A 1 2.56 13.30 -3.56
C MET A 1 3.26 12.28 -4.44
N GLY A 2 2.54 11.26 -4.90
CA GLY A 2 3.10 10.19 -5.73
C GLY A 2 2.92 10.41 -7.22
N VAL A 3 3.59 9.55 -7.98
CA VAL A 3 3.40 9.39 -9.43
C VAL A 3 2.04 8.74 -9.69
N THR A 4 1.33 9.25 -10.70
CA THR A 4 0.00 8.79 -11.11
C THR A 4 0.06 7.81 -12.29
N GLU A 5 -1.10 7.29 -12.70
CA GLU A 5 -1.28 6.43 -13.87
C GLU A 5 -0.71 7.01 -15.18
N ASN A 6 -0.62 8.35 -15.27
CA ASN A 6 -0.09 9.06 -16.43
C ASN A 6 1.44 9.31 -16.34
N ASN A 7 2.13 8.66 -15.39
CA ASN A 7 3.55 8.83 -15.12
C ASN A 7 3.94 10.28 -14.78
N THR A 8 3.03 11.02 -14.15
CA THR A 8 3.25 12.40 -13.68
C THR A 8 3.01 12.50 -12.18
N VAL A 9 3.77 13.37 -11.51
CA VAL A 9 3.59 13.63 -10.08
C VAL A 9 2.30 14.42 -9.87
N SER A 10 1.45 13.96 -8.96
CA SER A 10 0.23 14.68 -8.62
C SER A 10 0.54 15.95 -7.83
N GLN A 11 -0.09 17.07 -8.19
CA GLN A 11 -0.02 18.34 -7.45
C GLN A 11 -1.02 18.42 -6.29
N SER A 12 -1.95 17.47 -6.22
CA SER A 12 -2.99 17.39 -5.20
C SER A 12 -2.89 16.07 -4.46
N LEU A 13 -3.35 16.06 -3.21
CA LEU A 13 -3.42 14.81 -2.46
C LEU A 13 -4.41 13.84 -3.12
N ARG A 14 -3.97 12.60 -3.32
CA ARG A 14 -4.81 11.50 -3.81
C ARG A 14 -4.79 10.38 -2.78
N ILE A 15 -5.87 9.62 -2.75
CA ILE A 15 -6.03 8.43 -1.91
C ILE A 15 -6.58 7.31 -2.78
N THR A 16 -6.18 6.08 -2.46
CA THR A 16 -6.76 4.87 -3.00
C THR A 16 -7.09 3.91 -1.86
N SER A 17 -8.12 3.09 -2.06
CA SER A 17 -8.49 2.04 -1.11
C SER A 17 -7.79 0.76 -1.53
N GLU A 18 -7.02 0.15 -0.62
CA GLU A 18 -6.33 -1.12 -0.83
C GLU A 18 -6.87 -2.20 0.12
N ARG A 19 -6.74 -3.47 -0.27
CA ARG A 19 -7.01 -4.60 0.63
C ARG A 19 -5.70 -5.13 1.21
N ILE A 20 -5.68 -5.43 2.51
CA ILE A 20 -4.59 -6.20 3.10
C ILE A 20 -4.69 -7.62 2.57
N ILE A 21 -3.57 -8.16 2.06
CA ILE A 21 -3.50 -9.52 1.51
C ILE A 21 -2.64 -10.42 2.42
N PRO A 22 -2.95 -11.74 2.47
CA PRO A 22 -2.13 -12.71 3.19
C PRO A 22 -0.67 -12.70 2.75
N GLU A 23 0.25 -12.90 3.70
CA GLU A 23 1.70 -12.85 3.45
C GLU A 23 2.14 -13.95 2.47
N ASP A 24 1.54 -15.14 2.54
CA ASP A 24 1.81 -16.25 1.63
C ASP A 24 1.38 -15.93 0.19
N GLU A 25 0.18 -15.38 -0.01
CA GLU A 25 -0.29 -14.90 -1.31
C GLU A 25 0.66 -13.82 -1.86
N CYS A 26 1.05 -12.86 -1.03
CA CYS A 26 2.01 -11.83 -1.41
C CYS A 26 3.37 -12.44 -1.79
N ARG A 27 3.94 -13.29 -0.95
CA ARG A 27 5.25 -13.90 -1.17
C ARG A 27 5.30 -14.75 -2.44
N MET A 28 4.19 -15.42 -2.79
CA MET A 28 4.07 -16.18 -4.03
C MET A 28 4.01 -15.29 -5.27
N SER A 29 3.38 -14.11 -5.18
CA SER A 29 3.29 -13.15 -6.30
C SER A 29 4.56 -12.32 -6.50
N GLN A 30 5.43 -12.21 -5.50
CA GLN A 30 6.65 -11.41 -5.58
C GLN A 30 7.86 -12.15 -6.16
N LYS A 31 8.71 -11.40 -6.88
CA LYS A 31 10.02 -11.84 -7.35
C LYS A 31 10.90 -12.27 -6.17
N ARG A 32 11.75 -13.28 -6.38
CA ARG A 32 12.62 -13.83 -5.32
C ARG A 32 13.44 -12.75 -4.59
N ASP A 33 13.97 -11.77 -5.32
CA ASP A 33 14.80 -10.70 -4.76
C ASP A 33 14.01 -9.71 -3.88
N PHE A 34 12.70 -9.59 -4.10
CA PHE A 34 11.83 -8.73 -3.30
C PHE A 34 11.43 -9.39 -1.97
N ARG A 35 11.42 -10.73 -1.91
CA ARG A 35 10.99 -11.49 -0.72
C ARG A 35 11.81 -11.17 0.55
N LYS A 36 13.03 -10.62 0.41
CA LYS A 36 13.84 -10.16 1.56
C LYS A 36 13.21 -8.99 2.33
N TYR A 37 12.30 -8.25 1.71
CA TYR A 37 11.56 -7.17 2.35
C TYR A 37 10.29 -7.67 3.05
N LEU A 38 9.84 -8.90 2.77
CA LEU A 38 8.71 -9.52 3.45
C LEU A 38 9.20 -10.13 4.76
N THR A 39 9.13 -9.33 5.83
CA THR A 39 9.54 -9.67 7.19
C THR A 39 8.35 -9.57 8.14
N TYR A 40 8.53 -9.98 9.40
CA TYR A 40 7.49 -9.91 10.43
C TYR A 40 6.98 -8.49 10.75
N THR A 41 7.70 -7.45 10.32
CA THR A 41 7.29 -6.04 10.48
C THR A 41 6.62 -5.46 9.24
N THR A 42 6.42 -6.25 8.21
CA THR A 42 5.82 -5.82 6.93
C THR A 42 4.59 -6.64 6.62
N PHE A 43 3.63 -6.02 5.95
CA PHE A 43 2.48 -6.69 5.38
C PHE A 43 2.24 -6.14 3.98
N CYS A 44 1.45 -6.85 3.19
CA CYS A 44 1.13 -6.43 1.84
C CYS A 44 -0.30 -5.92 1.76
N ALA A 45 -0.50 -4.89 0.94
CA ALA A 45 -1.80 -4.41 0.54
C ALA A 45 -1.79 -4.11 -0.96
N GLY A 46 -2.86 -4.46 -1.67
CA GLY A 46 -2.91 -4.30 -3.11
C GLY A 46 -4.08 -4.96 -3.81
N TRP A 47 -4.40 -4.45 -5.00
CA TRP A 47 -5.28 -5.09 -5.97
C TRP A 47 -4.52 -5.69 -7.15
N ASN A 48 -5.09 -6.73 -7.75
CA ASN A 48 -4.59 -7.30 -9.01
C ASN A 48 -5.18 -6.59 -10.26
N ASN A 49 -5.58 -5.31 -10.14
CA ASN A 49 -6.24 -4.54 -11.20
C ASN A 49 -5.45 -3.28 -11.63
N GLY A 50 -4.20 -3.14 -11.17
CA GLY A 50 -3.34 -1.98 -11.48
C GLY A 50 -3.49 -0.78 -10.54
N THR A 51 -4.43 -0.82 -9.60
CA THR A 51 -4.49 0.14 -8.50
C THR A 51 -3.35 -0.13 -7.52
N ALA A 52 -2.51 0.87 -7.27
CA ALA A 52 -1.37 0.75 -6.37
C ALA A 52 -0.87 2.14 -5.94
N VAL A 53 -0.08 2.15 -4.87
CA VAL A 53 0.82 3.26 -4.53
C VAL A 53 2.02 3.27 -5.47
N CYS A 54 2.63 4.44 -5.68
CA CYS A 54 3.77 4.58 -6.58
C CYS A 54 4.92 5.37 -5.94
N ASN A 55 5.96 5.62 -6.75
CA ASN A 55 7.11 6.43 -6.35
C ASN A 55 6.63 7.81 -5.84
N GLY A 56 7.11 8.21 -4.67
CA GLY A 56 6.70 9.46 -4.01
C GLY A 56 5.55 9.31 -3.00
N ASP A 57 4.96 8.12 -2.88
CA ASP A 57 4.01 7.80 -1.80
C ASP A 57 4.68 7.16 -0.57
N SER A 58 5.98 6.83 -0.66
CA SER A 58 6.79 6.32 0.45
C SER A 58 6.67 7.21 1.69
N GLY A 59 6.46 6.61 2.86
CA GLY A 59 6.17 7.31 4.10
C GLY A 59 4.68 7.65 4.31
N GLY A 60 3.83 7.47 3.30
CA GLY A 60 2.38 7.62 3.43
C GLY A 60 1.75 6.53 4.32
N GLY A 61 0.70 6.88 5.06
CA GLY A 61 0.02 5.95 5.97
C GLY A 61 -1.10 5.15 5.30
N LEU A 62 -1.13 3.84 5.51
CA LEU A 62 -2.32 3.01 5.27
C LEU A 62 -3.22 3.11 6.51
N VAL A 63 -4.43 3.61 6.32
CA VAL A 63 -5.40 3.83 7.40
C VAL A 63 -6.58 2.88 7.31
N LEU A 64 -7.05 2.38 8.46
CA LEU A 64 -8.29 1.62 8.56
C LEU A 64 -9.27 2.36 9.47
N GLN A 65 -10.52 2.40 9.04
CA GLN A 65 -11.61 2.94 9.87
C GLN A 65 -12.04 1.90 10.89
N ARG A 66 -12.19 2.31 12.15
CA ARG A 66 -12.77 1.44 13.18
C ARG A 66 -14.25 1.17 12.87
N ASN A 67 -14.68 -0.07 13.07
CA ASN A 67 -16.08 -0.48 12.85
C ASN A 67 -17.05 0.44 13.59
N ASN A 68 -18.05 0.96 12.87
CA ASN A 68 -19.08 1.86 13.38
C ASN A 68 -18.54 3.13 14.08
N SER A 69 -17.37 3.63 13.67
CA SER A 69 -16.75 4.82 14.25
C SER A 69 -16.23 5.76 13.16
N ALA A 70 -16.11 7.06 13.49
CA ALA A 70 -15.44 8.05 12.64
C ALA A 70 -13.91 8.08 12.86
N ILE A 71 -13.38 7.18 13.70
CA ILE A 71 -11.96 7.11 14.04
C ILE A 71 -11.21 6.23 13.02
N TRP A 72 -10.05 6.72 12.59
CA TRP A 72 -9.12 6.04 11.68
C TRP A 72 -7.80 5.78 12.39
N ASP A 73 -7.30 4.56 12.29
CA ASP A 73 -5.99 4.17 12.81
C ASP A 73 -5.00 4.02 11.65
N ILE A 74 -3.72 4.36 11.87
CA ILE A 74 -2.65 4.06 10.93
C ILE A 74 -2.19 2.62 11.21
N HIS A 75 -2.37 1.74 10.22
CA HIS A 75 -2.00 0.33 10.32
C HIS A 75 -0.67 0.01 9.64
N GLY A 76 -0.18 0.88 8.75
CA GLY A 76 1.12 0.71 8.11
C GLY A 76 1.60 1.96 7.41
N VAL A 77 2.82 1.88 6.90
CA VAL A 77 3.52 2.95 6.18
C VAL A 77 4.02 2.39 4.87
N VAL A 78 3.82 3.12 3.77
CA VAL A 78 4.32 2.75 2.44
C VAL A 78 5.86 2.73 2.48
N SER A 79 6.45 1.62 2.05
CA SER A 79 7.90 1.36 2.03
C SER A 79 8.44 1.13 0.64
#